data_AF-A0A955Z828-F1
#
_entry.id   AF-A0A955Z828-F1
#
_cell.length_a   1.000
_cell.length_b   1.000
_cell.length_c   1.000
_cell.angle_alpha   90.00
_cell.angle_beta   90.00
_cell.angle_gamma   90.00
#
_symmetry.space_group_name_H-M   'P 1'
#
loop_
_entity.id
_entity.type
_entity.pdbx_description
1 polymer ?
#
loop_
_entity_poly.entity_id
_entity_poly.type
_entity_poly.pdbx_seq_one_letter_code
_entity_poly.pdbx_strand_id
1 'polypeptide(L)'
;MLVEPLSPPEAKRLIREILESGSVSFSNHALEELAKDDLSTVDATNMLRGGVVDPGEFENGSWRYRVRTTRMAVIVAFRSETDLRIVTAWRFTS
;
A
#
# COMPACT_ATOMS: atom_id res chain seq x y z
N MET A 1 -11.68 -14.88 5.63
CA MET A 1 -11.15 -14.16 6.81
C MET A 1 -9.66 -14.11 6.58
N LEU A 2 -9.12 -12.91 6.37
CA LEU A 2 -7.71 -12.76 6.03
C LEU A 2 -6.86 -13.15 7.24
N VAL A 3 -5.94 -14.09 7.06
CA VAL A 3 -4.99 -14.51 8.10
C VAL A 3 -3.68 -13.78 7.85
N GLU A 4 -3.28 -12.97 8.82
CA GLU A 4 -2.09 -12.11 8.75
C GLU A 4 -1.11 -12.46 9.89
N PRO A 5 0.21 -12.23 9.71
CA PRO A 5 0.85 -11.53 8.59
C PRO A 5 0.95 -12.38 7.34
N LEU A 6 0.81 -11.72 6.19
CA LEU A 6 1.15 -12.32 4.89
C LEU A 6 2.66 -12.25 4.67
N SER A 7 3.22 -13.29 4.04
CA SER A 7 4.57 -13.17 3.48
C SER A 7 4.59 -12.12 2.34
N PRO A 8 5.74 -11.52 2.02
CA PRO A 8 5.81 -10.52 0.96
C PRO A 8 5.26 -10.98 -0.40
N PRO A 9 5.51 -12.23 -0.87
CA PRO A 9 4.89 -12.74 -2.09
C PRO A 9 3.35 -12.86 -2.01
N GLU A 10 2.82 -13.30 -0.86
CA GLU A 10 1.38 -13.42 -0.64
C GLU A 10 0.69 -12.06 -0.61
N ALA A 11 1.29 -11.09 0.11
CA ALA A 11 0.81 -9.71 0.12
C ALA A 11 0.85 -9.10 -1.29
N LYS A 12 1.92 -9.34 -2.06
CA LYS A 12 2.02 -8.87 -3.45
C LYS A 12 0.95 -9.47 -4.34
N ARG A 13 0.65 -10.77 -4.18
CA ARG A 13 -0.43 -11.45 -4.90
C ARG A 13 -1.78 -10.82 -4.58
N LEU A 14 -2.09 -10.66 -3.29
CA LEU A 14 -3.36 -10.08 -2.84
C LEU A 14 -3.53 -8.62 -3.31
N ILE A 15 -2.47 -7.80 -3.28
CA ILE A 15 -2.50 -6.44 -3.84
C ILE A 15 -2.92 -6.46 -5.31
N ARG A 16 -2.38 -7.38 -6.12
CA ARG A 16 -2.74 -7.47 -7.54
C ARG A 16 -4.21 -7.87 -7.74
N GLU A 17 -4.69 -8.84 -6.98
CA GLU A 17 -6.09 -9.28 -7.02
C GLU A 17 -7.04 -8.13 -6.66
N ILE A 18 -6.72 -7.37 -5.61
CA ILE A 18 -7.51 -6.20 -5.20
C ILE A 18 -7.46 -5.08 -6.26
N LEU A 19 -6.32 -4.86 -6.91
CA LEU A 19 -6.21 -3.87 -7.99
C LEU A 19 -7.02 -4.26 -9.23
N GLU A 20 -7.26 -5.54 -9.47
CA GLU A 20 -7.98 -6.04 -10.63
C GLU A 20 -9.50 -6.09 -10.40
N SER A 21 -9.95 -6.52 -9.22
CA SER A 21 -11.37 -6.78 -8.95
C SER A 21 -11.90 -6.22 -7.63
N GLY A 22 -11.03 -5.63 -6.82
CA GLY A 22 -11.35 -5.11 -5.50
C GLY A 22 -11.44 -3.59 -5.45
N SER A 23 -11.30 -3.04 -4.25
CA SER A 23 -11.32 -1.60 -4.00
C SER A 23 -10.05 -1.13 -3.29
N VAL A 24 -9.49 -0.03 -3.79
CA VAL A 24 -8.37 0.68 -3.16
C VAL A 24 -8.87 2.01 -2.63
N SER A 25 -8.74 2.22 -1.33
CA SER A 25 -9.09 3.46 -0.64
C SER A 25 -7.85 4.16 -0.09
N PHE A 26 -7.95 5.47 0.11
CA PHE A 26 -6.88 6.30 0.65
C PHE A 26 -7.32 6.86 2.01
N SER A 27 -6.38 6.94 2.96
CA SER A 27 -6.57 7.76 4.15
C SER A 27 -6.44 9.25 3.81
N ASN A 28 -7.05 10.13 4.61
CA ASN A 28 -6.85 11.58 4.44
C ASN A 28 -5.36 11.94 4.55
N HIS A 29 -4.67 11.35 5.52
CA HIS A 29 -3.22 11.53 5.68
C HIS A 29 -2.45 11.09 4.43
N ALA A 30 -2.81 9.97 3.80
CA ALA A 30 -2.17 9.54 2.55
C ALA A 30 -2.40 10.55 1.42
N LEU A 31 -3.60 11.13 1.30
CA LEU A 31 -3.88 12.16 0.30
C LEU A 31 -3.06 13.42 0.55
N GLU A 32 -2.91 13.83 1.80
CA GLU A 32 -2.09 14.97 2.20
C GLU A 32 -0.60 14.74 1.88
N GLU A 33 -0.03 13.58 2.22
CA GLU A 33 1.37 13.29 1.94
C GLU A 33 1.65 13.17 0.43
N LEU A 34 0.76 12.53 -0.33
CA LEU A 34 0.86 12.51 -1.79
C LEU A 34 0.89 13.93 -2.38
N ALA A 35 0.01 14.81 -1.91
CA ALA A 35 -0.03 16.20 -2.38
C ALA A 35 1.23 16.99 -2.03
N LYS A 36 1.83 16.75 -0.85
CA LYS A 36 3.11 17.40 -0.45
C LYS A 36 4.27 17.01 -1.37
N ASP A 37 4.25 15.78 -1.89
CA ASP A 37 5.29 15.22 -2.74
C ASP A 37 5.02 15.33 -4.26
N ASP A 38 3.99 16.10 -4.64
CA ASP A 38 3.53 16.25 -6.03
C ASP A 38 3.22 14.88 -6.70
N LEU A 39 2.57 14.00 -5.93
CA LEU A 39 2.14 12.67 -6.35
C LEU A 39 0.61 12.59 -6.41
N SER A 40 0.11 11.83 -7.38
CA SER A 40 -1.32 11.53 -7.49
C SER A 40 -1.68 10.18 -6.87
N THR A 41 -2.98 9.95 -6.67
CA THR A 41 -3.51 8.62 -6.31
C THR A 41 -3.23 7.57 -7.39
N VAL A 42 -3.11 8.00 -8.65
CA VAL A 42 -2.73 7.14 -9.78
C VAL A 42 -1.28 6.67 -9.64
N ASP A 43 -0.36 7.54 -9.22
CA ASP A 43 1.04 7.18 -8.99
C ASP A 43 1.16 6.13 -7.88
N ALA A 44 0.45 6.33 -6.77
CA ALA A 44 0.40 5.35 -5.68
C ALA A 44 -0.16 4.00 -6.16
N THR A 45 -1.21 4.01 -6.97
CA THR A 45 -1.85 2.79 -7.51
C THR A 45 -0.93 2.04 -8.48
N ASN A 46 -0.25 2.75 -9.39
CA ASN A 46 0.74 2.18 -10.29
C ASN A 46 1.91 1.57 -9.53
N MET A 47 2.30 2.23 -8.44
CA MET A 47 3.35 1.76 -7.56
C MET A 47 2.96 0.48 -6.81
N LEU A 48 1.71 0.30 -6.38
CA LEU A 48 1.23 -0.98 -5.83
C LEU A 48 1.39 -2.13 -6.84
N ARG A 49 1.19 -1.87 -8.14
CA ARG A 49 1.38 -2.85 -9.22
C ARG A 49 2.86 -3.23 -9.40
N GLY A 50 3.76 -2.24 -9.44
CA GLY A 50 5.17 -2.44 -9.80
C GLY A 50 6.17 -2.60 -8.65
N GLY A 51 5.83 -2.17 -7.44
CA GLY A 51 6.76 -2.08 -6.31
C GLY A 51 7.07 -3.42 -5.63
N VAL A 52 8.17 -3.43 -4.88
CA VAL A 52 8.57 -4.54 -4.01
C VAL A 52 7.83 -4.42 -2.68
N VAL A 53 7.29 -5.52 -2.18
CA VAL A 53 6.65 -5.59 -0.87
C VAL A 53 7.70 -6.04 0.15
N ASP A 54 7.83 -5.32 1.25
CA ASP A 54 8.64 -5.71 2.40
C ASP A 54 7.79 -6.54 3.40
N PRO A 55 8.39 -7.25 4.38
CA PRO A 55 7.65 -7.96 5.42
C PRO A 55 6.65 -7.06 6.15
N GLY A 56 5.52 -7.64 6.57
CA GLY A 56 4.49 -6.92 7.31
C GLY A 56 4.96 -6.52 8.71
N GLU A 57 4.57 -5.32 9.14
CA GLU A 57 4.81 -4.78 10.47
C GLU A 57 3.46 -4.56 11.18
N PHE A 58 3.33 -4.98 12.44
CA PHE A 58 2.10 -4.77 13.20
C PHE A 58 2.13 -3.41 13.89
N GLU A 59 1.29 -2.48 13.43
CA GLU A 59 1.24 -1.11 13.96
C GLU A 59 -0.20 -0.65 14.16
N ASN A 60 -0.44 -0.05 15.33
CA ASN A 60 -1.74 0.56 15.68
C ASN A 60 -2.94 -0.40 15.49
N GLY A 61 -2.76 -1.68 15.85
CA GLY A 61 -3.83 -2.69 15.82
C GLY A 61 -4.10 -3.30 14.45
N SER A 62 -3.24 -3.10 13.45
CA SER A 62 -3.36 -3.72 12.12
C SER A 62 -2.00 -4.04 11.52
N TRP A 63 -1.94 -5.09 10.70
CA TRP A 63 -0.75 -5.35 9.88
C TRP A 63 -0.63 -4.33 8.75
N ARG A 64 0.59 -3.86 8.54
CA ARG A 64 0.95 -2.88 7.53
C ARG A 64 2.06 -3.42 6.66
N TYR A 65 1.95 -3.20 5.37
CA TYR A 65 2.93 -3.67 4.40
C TYR A 65 3.48 -2.47 3.66
N ARG A 66 4.80 -2.34 3.67
CA ARG A 66 5.48 -1.34 2.86
C ARG A 66 5.65 -1.89 1.45
N VAL A 67 5.08 -1.19 0.50
CA VAL A 67 5.44 -1.31 -0.91
C VAL A 67 6.48 -0.23 -1.17
N ARG A 68 7.51 -0.50 -1.97
CA ARG A 68 8.50 0.52 -2.36
C ARG A 68 9.04 0.33 -3.77
N THR A 69 9.46 1.44 -4.35
CA THR A 69 10.32 1.49 -5.53
C THR A 69 11.65 2.11 -5.12
N THR A 70 12.49 2.48 -6.09
CA THR A 70 13.71 3.26 -5.83
C THR A 70 13.44 4.72 -5.49
N ARG A 71 12.23 5.24 -5.74
CA ARG A 71 11.92 6.68 -5.64
C ARG A 71 10.81 7.02 -4.64
N MET A 72 10.01 6.05 -4.21
CA MET A 72 8.88 6.29 -3.31
C MET A 72 8.47 5.03 -2.56
N ALA A 73 7.74 5.20 -1.47
CA ALA A 73 7.13 4.13 -0.69
C ALA A 73 5.66 4.43 -0.37
N VAL A 74 4.90 3.37 -0.17
CA VAL A 74 3.49 3.40 0.21
C VAL A 74 3.27 2.36 1.29
N ILE A 75 2.55 2.73 2.34
CA ILE A 75 2.13 1.79 3.38
C ILE A 75 0.68 1.41 3.14
N VAL A 76 0.41 0.10 3.08
CA VAL A 76 -0.94 -0.43 2.89
C VAL A 76 -1.37 -1.29 4.08
N ALA A 77 -2.66 -1.30 4.34
CA ALA A 77 -3.31 -2.24 5.25
C ALA A 77 -4.47 -2.90 4.52
N PHE A 78 -4.57 -4.22 4.59
CA PHE A 78 -5.73 -4.95 4.09
C PHE A 78 -6.89 -4.79 5.09
N ARG A 79 -8.08 -4.49 4.57
CA ARG A 79 -9.32 -4.44 5.36
C ARG A 79 -10.14 -5.71 5.17
N SER A 80 -9.99 -6.34 4.02
CA SER A 80 -10.54 -7.64 3.67
C SER A 80 -9.68 -8.25 2.56
N GLU A 81 -10.10 -9.40 2.03
CA GLU A 81 -9.48 -10.01 0.85
C GLU A 81 -9.77 -9.20 -0.44
N THR A 82 -10.71 -8.25 -0.40
CA THR A 82 -11.12 -7.42 -1.56
C THR A 82 -10.87 -5.93 -1.36
N ASP A 83 -10.47 -5.50 -0.17
CA ASP A 83 -10.32 -4.10 0.20
C ASP A 83 -8.93 -3.80 0.75
N LEU A 84 -8.27 -2.83 0.12
CA LEU A 84 -6.98 -2.30 0.56
C LEU A 84 -7.13 -0.82 0.90
N ARG A 85 -6.49 -0.40 1.99
CA ARG A 85 -6.33 1.02 2.32
C ARG A 85 -4.87 1.43 2.27
N ILE A 86 -4.58 2.47 1.50
CA ILE A 86 -3.31 3.18 1.57
C ILE A 86 -3.34 4.07 2.82
N VAL A 87 -2.42 3.81 3.74
CA VAL A 87 -2.31 4.48 5.04
C VAL A 87 -1.51 5.77 4.92
N THR A 88 -0.39 5.72 4.23
CA THR A 88 0.48 6.86 3.94
C THR A 88 1.34 6.54 2.70
N ALA A 89 1.92 7.56 2.08
CA ALA A 89 2.81 7.44 0.93
C ALA A 89 3.80 8.60 0.97
N TRP A 90 5.02 8.39 0.48
CA TRP A 90 5.99 9.47 0.35
C TRP A 90 6.99 9.19 -0.75
N ARG A 91 7.56 10.26 -1.31
CA ARG A 91 8.69 10.23 -2.22
C ARG A 91 9.99 10.29 -1.42
N PHE A 92 11.01 9.55 -1.84
CA PHE A 92 12.34 9.70 -1.26
C PHE A 92 12.96 10.99 -1.78
N THR A 93 13.31 11.89 -0.86
CA THR A 93 14.10 13.09 -1.18
C THR A 93 15.53 12.64 -1.46
N SER A 94 16.03 12.94 -2.66
CA SER A 94 17.44 12.74 -3.03
C SER A 94 18.26 13.96 -2.66
#